data_AF-A0A7K3LZ01-F1
#
_entry.id   AF-A0A7K3LZ01-F1
#
_cell.length_a   1.000
_cell.length_b   1.000
_cell.length_c   1.000
_cell.angle_alpha   90.00
_cell.angle_beta   90.00
_cell.angle_gamma   90.00
#
_symmetry.space_group_name_H-M   'P 1'
#
loop_
_entity.id
_entity.type
_entity.pdbx_description
1 polymer ?
#
loop_
_entity_poly.entity_id
_entity_poly.type
_entity_poly.pdbx_seq_one_letter_code
_entity_poly.pdbx_strand_id
1 'polypeptide(L)'
;MGSKMRLSRLRVATIPLAILLCINLASMGASGTSEEPGEELGKREQIPGAHPAEAVDDLSDHLHESLERLGYAENAGIEADYQRGKVYLYWKDELPRSLLGEIRRLENNERIEIKSAQYSAAEIDAEIRRIFAETPGFREAIATIGPADDYSHILIQPKPGRAPQIAIESEIPIEVTAPTDVEEARAAH
;
A
#
# COMPACT_ATOMS: atom_id res chain seq x y z
N MET A 1 25.95 35.83 -22.68
CA MET A 1 24.68 35.80 -21.90
C MET A 1 24.03 34.45 -22.17
N GLY A 2 24.11 33.57 -21.17
CA GLY A 2 23.88 32.13 -21.31
C GLY A 2 22.41 31.78 -21.50
N SER A 3 22.17 30.95 -22.51
CA SER A 3 20.89 30.38 -22.88
C SER A 3 20.41 29.37 -21.83
N LYS A 4 19.09 29.37 -21.61
CA LYS A 4 18.36 28.65 -20.57
C LYS A 4 18.59 27.13 -20.67
N MET A 5 19.03 26.53 -19.56
CA MET A 5 19.13 25.09 -19.37
C MET A 5 17.73 24.46 -19.47
N ARG A 6 17.55 23.58 -20.45
CA ARG A 6 16.49 22.56 -20.42
C ARG A 6 16.98 21.43 -19.53
N LEU A 7 16.33 21.22 -18.39
CA LEU A 7 16.49 20.03 -17.57
C LEU A 7 15.14 19.32 -17.48
N SER A 8 15.02 18.33 -18.36
CA SER A 8 14.44 17.01 -18.18
C SER A 8 13.50 16.82 -16.97
N ARG A 9 12.22 16.62 -17.28
CA ARG A 9 11.22 16.03 -16.39
C ARG A 9 11.67 14.62 -16.00
N LEU A 10 12.18 14.45 -14.79
CA LEU A 10 12.43 13.14 -14.21
C LEU A 10 11.14 12.68 -13.50
N ARG A 11 10.47 11.69 -14.08
CA ARG A 11 9.39 10.96 -13.43
C ARG A 11 10.02 10.04 -12.38
N VAL A 12 9.62 10.17 -11.12
CA VAL A 12 9.95 9.19 -10.08
C VAL A 12 8.66 8.43 -9.79
N ALA A 13 8.56 7.23 -10.38
CA ALA A 13 7.62 6.21 -9.98
C ALA A 13 8.31 5.36 -8.92
N THR A 14 7.84 5.42 -7.68
CA THR A 14 8.26 4.51 -6.61
C THR A 14 7.31 3.33 -6.59
N ILE A 15 7.78 2.18 -7.10
CA ILE A 15 7.13 0.87 -6.98
C ILE A 15 7.74 0.18 -5.74
N PRO A 16 6.96 -0.24 -4.74
CA PRO A 16 7.42 -1.23 -3.79
C PRO A 16 7.26 -2.64 -4.37
N LEU A 17 8.42 -3.17 -4.75
CA LEU A 17 8.86 -4.56 -4.82
C LEU A 17 7.94 -5.62 -4.15
N ALA A 18 7.19 -6.36 -4.96
CA ALA A 18 6.51 -7.59 -4.55
C ALA A 18 7.47 -8.80 -4.68
N ILE A 19 7.96 -9.32 -3.55
CA ILE A 19 8.60 -10.64 -3.46
C ILE A 19 8.18 -11.29 -2.13
N LEU A 20 7.38 -12.35 -2.17
CA LEU A 20 7.51 -13.54 -1.30
C LEU A 20 6.55 -14.63 -1.83
N LEU A 21 7.06 -15.66 -2.51
CA LEU A 21 7.63 -16.92 -2.01
C LEU A 21 6.57 -18.03 -1.87
N CYS A 22 6.38 -18.76 -2.96
CA CYS A 22 5.80 -20.11 -2.93
C CYS A 22 6.85 -21.07 -2.39
N ILE A 23 6.60 -21.74 -1.27
CA ILE A 23 7.14 -23.08 -0.94
C ILE A 23 6.37 -23.66 0.26
N ASN A 24 6.17 -24.97 0.19
CA ASN A 24 5.63 -25.94 1.16
C ASN A 24 4.17 -26.36 0.89
N LEU A 25 3.80 -27.64 0.84
CA LEU A 25 4.52 -28.84 1.25
C LEU A 25 3.94 -30.06 0.51
N ALA A 26 4.83 -30.96 0.11
CA ALA A 26 4.49 -32.34 -0.23
C ALA A 26 3.79 -33.03 0.96
N SER A 27 2.77 -33.81 0.67
CA SER A 27 2.33 -34.92 1.52
C SER A 27 2.25 -36.17 0.65
N MET A 28 3.23 -37.05 0.84
CA MET A 28 3.19 -38.44 0.40
C MET A 28 2.11 -39.18 1.17
N GLY A 29 1.26 -39.92 0.46
CA GLY A 29 0.40 -40.96 1.01
C GLY A 29 0.28 -42.08 -0.01
N ALA A 30 1.12 -43.11 0.10
CA ALA A 30 0.99 -44.36 -0.64
C ALA A 30 0.16 -45.33 0.20
N SER A 31 -0.95 -45.84 -0.35
CA SER A 31 -1.39 -47.25 -0.17
C SER A 31 -2.59 -47.60 -1.06
N GLY A 32 -2.42 -48.59 -1.94
CA GLY A 32 -3.28 -49.77 -2.07
C GLY A 32 -4.75 -49.70 -2.56
N THR A 33 -4.93 -50.09 -3.83
CA THR A 33 -5.89 -51.08 -4.40
C THR A 33 -7.36 -50.73 -4.78
N SER A 34 -7.68 -51.21 -6.00
CA SER A 34 -8.96 -51.60 -6.65
C SER A 34 -9.80 -50.59 -7.45
N GLU A 35 -9.58 -50.69 -8.78
CA GLU A 35 -10.55 -50.93 -9.88
C GLU A 35 -11.86 -50.10 -10.00
N GLU A 36 -11.85 -49.20 -11.00
CA GLU A 36 -12.84 -48.86 -12.08
C GLU A 36 -14.36 -48.70 -11.79
N PRO A 37 -15.14 -47.97 -12.65
CA PRO A 37 -14.83 -47.35 -13.95
C PRO A 37 -15.13 -45.84 -14.05
N GLY A 38 -14.56 -45.21 -15.08
CA GLY A 38 -14.63 -43.78 -15.36
C GLY A 38 -16.02 -43.24 -15.68
N GLU A 39 -16.41 -42.21 -14.91
CA GLU A 39 -17.40 -41.21 -15.31
C GLU A 39 -16.62 -39.93 -15.70
N GLU A 40 -16.50 -39.69 -17.01
CA GLU A 40 -16.12 -38.40 -17.58
C GLU A 40 -17.20 -37.36 -17.21
N LEU A 41 -17.07 -36.76 -16.02
CA LEU A 41 -17.87 -35.61 -15.62
C LEU A 41 -17.03 -34.35 -15.68
N GLY A 42 -17.19 -33.65 -16.80
CA GLY A 42 -17.05 -32.20 -16.90
C GLY A 42 -15.65 -31.67 -16.66
N LYS A 43 -14.92 -31.45 -17.75
CA LYS A 43 -13.95 -30.35 -17.79
C LYS A 43 -14.68 -29.10 -17.30
N ARG A 44 -14.45 -28.69 -16.05
CA ARG A 44 -14.75 -27.33 -15.60
C ARG A 44 -13.93 -26.44 -16.51
N GLU A 45 -14.58 -25.81 -17.47
CA GLU A 45 -14.08 -24.59 -18.07
C GLU A 45 -13.76 -23.65 -16.90
N GLN A 46 -12.46 -23.49 -16.63
CA GLN A 46 -11.99 -22.29 -15.97
C GLN A 46 -12.35 -21.15 -16.90
N ILE A 47 -13.51 -20.55 -16.65
CA ILE A 47 -13.77 -19.18 -17.09
C ILE A 47 -12.57 -18.38 -16.57
N PRO A 48 -11.82 -17.66 -17.43
CA PRO A 48 -10.73 -16.82 -16.98
C PRO A 48 -11.34 -15.67 -16.17
N GLY A 49 -11.59 -15.91 -14.89
CA GLY A 49 -11.75 -14.85 -13.92
C GLY A 49 -10.36 -14.26 -13.71
N ALA A 50 -10.23 -12.95 -13.86
CA ALA A 50 -9.03 -12.21 -13.53
C ALA A 50 -8.48 -12.73 -12.19
N HIS A 51 -7.16 -12.92 -12.12
CA HIS A 51 -6.53 -13.35 -10.89
C HIS A 51 -6.96 -12.37 -9.78
N PRO A 52 -7.31 -12.82 -8.56
CA PRO A 52 -7.82 -11.92 -7.52
C PRO A 52 -6.88 -10.75 -7.21
N ALA A 53 -5.59 -10.86 -7.55
CA ALA A 53 -4.64 -9.76 -7.50
C ALA A 53 -4.83 -8.71 -8.60
N GLU A 54 -5.03 -9.14 -9.86
CA GLU A 54 -5.24 -8.26 -11.01
C GLU A 54 -6.53 -7.42 -10.84
N ALA A 55 -7.60 -8.05 -10.37
CA ALA A 55 -8.85 -7.35 -10.07
C ALA A 55 -8.73 -6.32 -8.93
N VAL A 56 -7.79 -6.52 -7.99
CA VAL A 56 -7.51 -5.58 -6.91
C VAL A 56 -6.65 -4.42 -7.40
N ASP A 57 -5.63 -4.71 -8.23
CA ASP A 57 -4.80 -3.70 -8.88
C ASP A 57 -5.63 -2.75 -9.74
N ASP A 58 -6.41 -3.31 -10.69
CA ASP A 58 -7.27 -2.53 -11.58
C ASP A 58 -8.27 -1.65 -10.80
N LEU A 59 -8.81 -2.19 -9.71
CA LEU A 59 -9.76 -1.46 -8.87
C LEU A 59 -9.08 -0.34 -8.07
N SER A 60 -7.88 -0.59 -7.55
CA SER A 60 -7.06 0.41 -6.86
C SER A 60 -6.69 1.55 -7.81
N ASP A 61 -6.27 1.23 -9.03
CA ASP A 61 -5.91 2.20 -10.05
C ASP A 61 -7.12 3.05 -10.48
N HIS A 62 -8.26 2.43 -10.78
CA HIS A 62 -9.48 3.16 -11.13
C HIS A 62 -9.99 4.05 -9.98
N LEU A 63 -9.85 3.60 -8.73
CA LEU A 63 -10.19 4.40 -7.56
C LEU A 63 -9.26 5.61 -7.44
N HIS A 64 -7.95 5.41 -7.63
CA HIS A 64 -6.96 6.49 -7.65
C HIS A 64 -7.25 7.52 -8.74
N GLU A 65 -7.50 7.09 -9.98
CA GLU A 65 -7.88 7.97 -11.09
C GLU A 65 -9.17 8.75 -10.80
N SER A 66 -10.15 8.11 -10.16
CA SER A 66 -11.41 8.75 -9.77
C SER A 66 -11.17 9.84 -8.72
N LEU A 67 -10.29 9.59 -7.75
CA LEU A 67 -9.89 10.57 -6.74
C LEU A 67 -9.15 11.74 -7.39
N GLU A 68 -8.20 11.50 -8.30
CA GLU A 68 -7.48 12.56 -9.01
C GLU A 68 -8.46 13.44 -9.81
N ARG A 69 -9.33 12.83 -10.60
CA ARG A 69 -10.30 13.54 -11.44
C ARG A 69 -11.28 14.37 -10.62
N LEU A 70 -11.66 13.91 -9.43
CA LEU A 70 -12.56 14.63 -8.52
C LEU A 70 -11.82 15.64 -7.63
N GLY A 71 -10.49 15.70 -7.66
CA GLY A 71 -9.69 16.61 -6.84
C GLY A 71 -9.55 16.16 -5.38
N TYR A 72 -9.61 14.86 -5.12
CA TYR A 72 -9.55 14.24 -3.79
C TYR A 72 -8.32 13.38 -3.55
N ALA A 73 -7.44 13.20 -4.54
CA ALA A 73 -6.29 12.29 -4.45
C ALA A 73 -5.39 12.57 -3.24
N GLU A 74 -5.14 13.84 -2.91
CA GLU A 74 -4.30 14.21 -1.78
C GLU A 74 -4.98 13.94 -0.42
N ASN A 75 -6.30 13.79 -0.35
CA ASN A 75 -7.01 13.57 0.91
C ASN A 75 -7.16 12.09 1.29
N ALA A 76 -7.07 11.20 0.30
CA ALA A 76 -7.34 9.78 0.43
C ALA A 76 -6.09 8.96 0.71
N GLY A 77 -6.20 8.01 1.63
CA GLY A 77 -5.30 6.86 1.68
C GLY A 77 -5.88 5.68 0.90
N ILE A 78 -5.07 5.01 0.08
CA ILE A 78 -5.48 3.78 -0.63
C ILE A 78 -4.51 2.66 -0.27
N GLU A 79 -5.05 1.51 0.10
CA GLU A 79 -4.27 0.30 0.40
C GLU A 79 -4.88 -0.92 -0.31
N ALA A 80 -4.06 -1.69 -1.00
CA ALA A 80 -4.47 -2.93 -1.65
C ALA A 80 -4.13 -4.15 -0.76
N ASP A 81 -5.15 -4.84 -0.28
CA ASP A 81 -5.03 -6.08 0.48
C ASP A 81 -5.31 -7.28 -0.44
N TYR A 82 -4.26 -7.76 -1.08
CA TYR A 82 -4.32 -8.89 -2.01
C TYR A 82 -4.70 -10.21 -1.34
N GLN A 83 -4.41 -10.37 -0.04
CA GLN A 83 -4.78 -11.59 0.68
C GLN A 83 -6.29 -11.67 0.88
N ARG A 84 -6.94 -10.53 1.17
CA ARG A 84 -8.39 -10.46 1.32
C ARG A 84 -9.12 -10.10 0.03
N GLY A 85 -8.40 -9.74 -1.03
CA GLY A 85 -8.97 -9.30 -2.29
C GLY A 85 -9.75 -7.99 -2.15
N LYS A 86 -9.25 -7.07 -1.32
CA LYS A 86 -9.89 -5.80 -0.93
C LYS A 86 -9.01 -4.60 -1.27
N VAL A 87 -9.66 -3.47 -1.49
CA VAL A 87 -9.04 -2.14 -1.55
C VAL A 87 -9.60 -1.33 -0.39
N TYR A 88 -8.76 -0.86 0.52
CA TYR A 88 -9.17 0.03 1.59
C TYR A 88 -9.02 1.48 1.15
N LEU A 89 -10.08 2.26 1.36
CA LEU A 89 -10.06 3.71 1.20
C LEU A 89 -10.14 4.36 2.58
N TYR A 90 -9.02 4.93 3.04
CA TYR A 90 -8.94 5.68 4.28
C TYR A 90 -9.35 7.13 4.04
N TRP A 91 -10.35 7.58 4.79
CA TRP A 91 -10.92 8.92 4.64
C TRP A 91 -11.20 9.57 5.99
N LYS A 92 -10.85 10.85 6.10
CA LYS A 92 -11.13 11.68 7.27
C LYS A 92 -12.51 12.35 7.12
N ASP A 93 -13.27 12.38 8.22
CA ASP A 93 -14.61 12.96 8.28
C ASP A 93 -15.63 12.29 7.33
N GLU A 94 -16.61 13.04 6.83
CA GLU A 94 -17.65 12.52 5.95
C GLU A 94 -17.13 12.35 4.51
N LEU A 95 -17.35 11.16 3.95
CA LEU A 95 -17.00 10.87 2.55
C LEU A 95 -17.89 11.71 1.60
N PRO A 96 -17.30 12.50 0.67
CA PRO A 96 -18.06 13.30 -0.28
C PRO A 96 -19.04 12.47 -1.10
N ARG A 97 -20.29 12.95 -1.24
CA ARG A 97 -21.33 12.25 -2.02
C ARG A 97 -20.94 12.03 -3.47
N SER A 98 -20.15 12.93 -4.05
CA SER A 98 -19.57 12.81 -5.40
C SER A 98 -18.68 11.58 -5.52
N LEU A 99 -17.76 11.39 -4.57
CA LEU A 99 -16.85 10.25 -4.51
C LEU A 99 -17.60 8.95 -4.22
N LEU A 100 -18.53 8.96 -3.26
CA LEU A 100 -19.36 7.79 -2.98
C LEU A 100 -20.20 7.36 -4.20
N GLY A 101 -20.72 8.34 -4.94
CA GLY A 101 -21.42 8.09 -6.21
C GLY A 101 -20.52 7.44 -7.25
N GLU A 102 -19.24 7.78 -7.28
CA GLU A 102 -18.28 7.22 -8.22
C GLU A 102 -17.82 5.82 -7.84
N ILE A 103 -17.52 5.58 -6.55
CA ILE A 103 -17.22 4.25 -6.03
C ILE A 103 -18.33 3.27 -6.40
N ARG A 104 -19.60 3.67 -6.27
CA ARG A 104 -20.76 2.83 -6.63
C ARG A 104 -20.86 2.50 -8.13
N ARG A 105 -20.17 3.24 -9.00
CA ARG A 105 -20.12 2.99 -10.45
C ARG A 105 -18.95 2.12 -10.87
N LEU A 106 -17.93 1.97 -10.01
CA LEU A 106 -16.82 1.08 -10.28
C LEU A 106 -17.29 -0.37 -10.33
N GLU A 107 -16.72 -1.14 -11.25
CA GLU A 107 -16.87 -2.58 -11.27
C GLU A 107 -16.17 -3.18 -10.03
N ASN A 108 -16.73 -4.25 -9.48
CA ASN A 108 -16.23 -4.88 -8.24
C ASN A 108 -16.17 -3.95 -7.02
N ASN A 109 -17.02 -2.92 -6.94
CA ASN A 109 -17.02 -1.97 -5.84
C ASN A 109 -17.26 -2.59 -4.45
N GLU A 110 -17.83 -3.80 -4.37
CA GLU A 110 -17.98 -4.56 -3.14
C GLU A 110 -16.64 -4.98 -2.52
N ARG A 111 -15.54 -4.84 -3.26
CA ARG A 111 -14.16 -5.02 -2.80
C ARG A 111 -13.57 -3.75 -2.17
N ILE A 112 -14.20 -2.59 -2.35
CA ILE A 112 -13.79 -1.36 -1.70
C ILE A 112 -14.39 -1.31 -0.30
N GLU A 113 -13.55 -1.14 0.71
CA GLU A 113 -13.98 -0.89 2.07
C GLU A 113 -13.49 0.48 2.54
N ILE A 114 -14.44 1.34 2.93
CA ILE A 114 -14.14 2.69 3.40
C ILE A 114 -13.83 2.61 4.90
N LYS A 115 -12.64 3.07 5.28
CA LYS A 115 -12.14 3.11 6.65
C LYS A 115 -12.08 4.56 7.13
N SER A 116 -12.42 4.78 8.39
CA SER A 116 -12.25 6.10 9.02
C SER A 116 -10.77 6.33 9.30
N ALA A 117 -10.27 7.49 8.90
CA ALA A 117 -8.95 7.99 9.26
C ALA A 117 -9.05 9.12 10.29
N GLN A 118 -8.02 9.27 11.12
CA GLN A 118 -7.92 10.42 12.03
C GLN A 118 -7.35 11.65 11.31
N TYR A 119 -6.39 11.43 10.41
CA TYR A 119 -5.76 12.44 9.58
C TYR A 119 -5.91 12.10 8.11
N SER A 120 -6.06 13.09 7.26
CA SER A 120 -6.00 12.91 5.80
C SER A 120 -4.57 12.65 5.34
N ALA A 121 -4.42 12.05 4.16
CA ALA A 121 -3.10 11.88 3.55
C ALA A 121 -2.37 13.22 3.34
N ALA A 122 -3.10 14.29 3.00
CA ALA A 122 -2.58 15.64 2.82
C ALA A 122 -2.05 16.25 4.13
N GLU A 123 -2.76 16.06 5.25
CA GLU A 123 -2.30 16.53 6.55
C GLU A 123 -1.00 15.82 6.97
N ILE A 124 -0.94 14.50 6.77
CA ILE A 124 0.26 13.72 7.07
C ILE A 124 1.44 14.15 6.18
N ASP A 125 1.24 14.30 4.86
CA ASP A 125 2.31 14.72 3.95
C ASP A 125 2.79 16.15 4.26
N ALA A 126 1.86 17.08 4.55
CA ALA A 126 2.21 18.44 4.96
C ALA A 126 3.06 18.44 6.24
N GLU A 127 2.70 17.62 7.22
CA GLU A 127 3.43 17.52 8.48
C GLU A 127 4.80 16.88 8.31
N ILE A 128 4.91 15.81 7.51
CA ILE A 128 6.20 15.19 7.15
C ILE A 128 7.12 16.21 6.48
N ARG A 129 6.60 17.02 5.54
CA ARG A 129 7.38 18.09 4.87
C ARG A 129 7.84 19.15 5.85
N ARG A 130 6.99 19.56 6.80
CA ARG A 130 7.35 20.51 7.86
C ARG A 130 8.47 19.96 8.73
N ILE A 131 8.34 18.72 9.22
CA ILE A 131 9.36 18.03 10.02
C ILE A 131 10.71 18.03 9.29
N PHE A 132 10.72 17.70 8.00
CA PHE A 132 11.95 17.74 7.19
C PHE A 132 12.54 19.13 7.02
N ALA A 133 11.72 20.17 6.92
CA ALA A 133 12.19 21.55 6.75
C ALA A 133 12.78 22.10 8.05
N GLU A 134 12.21 21.73 9.20
CA GLU A 134 12.56 22.29 10.51
C GLU A 134 13.62 21.47 11.25
N THR A 135 13.91 20.25 10.78
CA THR A 135 14.84 19.34 11.44
C THR A 135 16.07 19.02 10.56
N PRO A 136 17.16 19.79 10.68
CA PRO A 136 18.40 19.50 9.98
C PRO A 136 18.96 18.11 10.33
N GLY A 137 19.46 17.38 9.35
CA GLY A 137 20.04 16.05 9.56
C GLY A 137 19.02 14.91 9.68
N PHE A 138 17.71 15.22 9.67
CA PHE A 138 16.67 14.21 9.86
C PHE A 138 16.60 13.22 8.70
N ARG A 139 16.63 13.71 7.46
CA ARG A 139 16.60 12.87 6.25
C ARG A 139 17.78 11.89 6.19
N GLU A 140 18.91 12.24 6.75
CA GLU A 140 20.09 11.40 6.82
C GLU A 140 19.97 10.29 7.88
N ALA A 141 19.15 10.48 8.91
CA ALA A 141 18.93 9.55 10.01
C ALA A 141 17.76 8.58 9.78
N ILE A 142 16.82 8.91 8.90
CA ILE A 142 15.60 8.12 8.66
C ILE A 142 15.73 7.18 7.46
N ALA A 143 15.24 5.95 7.62
CA ALA A 143 15.12 4.95 6.56
C ALA A 143 13.77 5.10 5.83
N THR A 144 12.67 5.19 6.58
CA THR A 144 11.32 5.40 6.04
C THR A 144 10.53 6.35 6.94
N ILE A 145 9.64 7.12 6.32
CA ILE A 145 8.66 7.96 7.01
C ILE A 145 7.37 7.93 6.19
N GLY A 146 6.23 7.83 6.87
CA GLY A 146 4.94 7.75 6.19
C GLY A 146 3.78 7.67 7.18
N PRO A 147 2.53 7.56 6.68
CA PRO A 147 1.39 7.29 7.52
C PRO A 147 1.49 5.89 8.15
N ALA A 148 0.90 5.73 9.33
CA ALA A 148 0.47 4.41 9.78
C ALA A 148 -0.63 3.85 8.87
N ASP A 149 -0.81 2.53 8.85
CA ASP A 149 -1.79 1.86 7.98
C ASP A 149 -3.21 2.44 8.14
N ASP A 150 -3.58 2.87 9.35
CA ASP A 150 -4.89 3.45 9.67
C ASP A 150 -4.94 4.99 9.59
N TYR A 151 -3.85 5.64 9.17
CA TYR A 151 -3.71 7.09 9.09
C TYR A 151 -3.97 7.80 10.44
N SER A 152 -3.69 7.14 11.57
CA SER A 152 -3.82 7.72 12.91
C SER A 152 -2.59 8.49 13.38
N HIS A 153 -1.42 8.24 12.79
CA HIS A 153 -0.15 8.84 13.19
C HIS A 153 0.91 8.72 12.07
N ILE A 154 2.07 9.34 12.28
CA ILE A 154 3.24 9.23 11.41
C ILE A 154 4.16 8.14 11.96
N LEU A 155 4.50 7.17 11.11
CA LEU A 155 5.53 6.17 11.37
C LEU A 155 6.89 6.68 10.91
N ILE A 156 7.88 6.56 11.78
CA ILE A 156 9.26 6.93 11.50
C ILE A 156 10.16 5.74 11.81
N GLN A 157 10.80 5.21 10.77
CA GLN A 157 11.79 4.17 10.92
C GLN A 157 13.19 4.77 10.81
N PRO A 158 14.01 4.73 11.88
CA PRO A 158 15.37 5.21 11.84
C PRO A 158 16.29 4.22 11.12
N LYS A 159 17.42 4.73 10.60
CA LYS A 159 18.49 3.86 10.09
C LYS A 159 19.16 3.11 11.24
N PRO A 160 19.61 1.86 11.03
CA PRO A 160 20.40 1.13 12.00
C PRO A 160 21.60 1.95 12.50
N GLY A 161 21.80 1.99 13.83
CA GLY A 161 22.89 2.75 14.46
C GLY A 161 22.73 4.28 14.44
N ARG A 162 21.64 4.81 13.88
CA ARG A 162 21.30 6.25 13.93
C ARG A 162 19.97 6.42 14.64
N ALA A 163 19.99 6.51 15.96
CA ALA A 163 18.81 6.98 16.67
C ALA A 163 18.61 8.46 16.32
N PRO A 164 17.44 8.88 15.80
CA PRO A 164 17.10 10.28 15.69
C PRO A 164 16.96 10.82 17.11
N GLN A 165 18.05 11.34 17.67
CA GLN A 165 18.02 12.07 18.94
C GLN A 165 17.47 13.47 18.72
N ILE A 166 16.28 13.54 18.12
CA ILE A 166 15.63 14.80 17.81
C ILE A 166 14.28 14.77 18.48
N ALA A 167 14.06 15.71 19.41
CA ALA A 167 12.74 16.02 19.90
C ALA A 167 11.98 16.68 18.75
N ILE A 168 11.12 15.90 18.10
CA ILE A 168 10.26 16.39 17.02
C ILE A 168 8.97 16.85 17.67
N GLU A 169 8.72 18.16 17.64
CA GLU A 169 7.40 18.70 17.96
C GLU A 169 6.49 18.50 16.74
N SER A 170 5.37 17.81 16.92
CA SER A 170 4.47 17.40 15.85
C SER A 170 3.02 17.57 16.27
N GLU A 171 2.20 18.10 15.37
CA GLU A 171 0.75 18.22 15.56
C GLU A 171 0.05 16.87 15.37
N ILE A 172 0.65 15.99 14.55
CA ILE A 172 0.24 14.60 14.37
C ILE A 172 1.12 13.70 15.25
N PRO A 173 0.56 12.73 16.00
CA PRO A 173 1.38 11.81 16.79
C PRO A 173 2.46 11.14 15.94
N ILE A 174 3.64 10.93 16.53
CA ILE A 174 4.75 10.24 15.89
C ILE A 174 5.03 8.96 16.67
N GLU A 175 5.11 7.85 15.96
CA GLU A 175 5.64 6.60 16.48
C GLU A 175 6.99 6.31 15.80
N VAL A 176 8.01 6.09 16.62
CA VAL A 176 9.34 5.68 16.16
C VAL A 176 9.45 4.18 16.31
N THR A 177 9.50 3.46 15.19
CA THR A 177 9.62 2.01 15.18
C THR A 177 11.07 1.57 15.23
N ALA A 178 11.33 0.33 15.64
CA ALA A 178 12.68 -0.22 15.61
C ALA A 178 13.19 -0.28 14.17
N PRO A 179 14.51 -0.10 13.92
CA PRO A 179 15.08 -0.42 12.62
C PRO A 179 14.78 -1.90 12.33
N THR A 180 14.13 -2.20 11.21
CA THR A 180 14.13 -3.56 10.67
C THR A 180 15.59 -3.93 10.36
N ASP A 181 16.16 -4.85 11.12
CA ASP A 181 17.48 -5.39 10.82
C ASP A 181 17.39 -6.14 9.50
N VAL A 182 17.94 -5.54 8.45
CA VAL A 182 18.03 -6.14 7.11
C VAL A 182 18.86 -7.44 7.15
N GLU A 183 19.60 -7.71 8.23
CA GLU A 183 20.30 -8.98 8.45
C GLU A 183 19.38 -10.15 8.87
N GLU A 184 18.25 -9.90 9.55
CA GLU A 184 17.35 -10.99 9.97
C GLU A 184 16.53 -11.56 8.80
N ALA A 185 16.26 -10.74 7.77
CA ALA A 185 15.59 -11.19 6.55
C ALA A 185 16.49 -12.02 5.61
N ARG A 186 17.83 -11.96 5.78
CA ARG A 186 18.79 -12.79 5.02
C ARG A 186 19.21 -14.06 5.74
N ALA A 187 19.14 -14.10 7.07
CA ALA A 187 19.46 -15.31 7.83
C ALA A 187 18.32 -16.35 7.83
N ALA A 188 17.11 -15.95 7.41
CA ALA A 188 15.93 -16.82 7.30
C ALA A 188 15.66 -17.37 5.89
N HIS A 189 16.54 -17.12 4.90
CA HIS A 189 16.42 -17.59 3.51
C HIS A 189 17.68 -18.29 3.01
#